data_AF-A0A2V7UKG8-F1
#
_entry.id   AF-A0A2V7UKG8-F1
#
_cell.length_a   1.000
_cell.length_b   1.000
_cell.length_c   1.000
_cell.angle_alpha   90.00
_cell.angle_beta   90.00
_cell.angle_gamma   90.00
#
_symmetry.space_group_name_H-M   'P 1'
#
loop_
_entity.id
_entity.type
_entity.pdbx_description
1 polymer ?
#
loop_
_entity_poly.entity_id
_entity_poly.type
_entity_poly.pdbx_seq_one_letter_code
_entity_poly.pdbx_strand_id
1 'polypeptide(L)'
;MGAVALFRIPAKTCGQGEAPHVWKAASTQGVAAPAGSREKTGHSQRVPDGSWGGRDVLMEVREGGAKIELACARGLTEGAIELEKDGSFQVVGSYFQERPGPQREGEEPEPRPLRCTGRVEGKQMELTLRLEDTQEEVGTFTLVLGQAPRLRKCR
;
A
#
# COMPACT_ATOMS: atom_id res chain seq x y z
N MET A 1 -50.30 -47.29 15.41
CA MET A 1 -49.72 -47.50 16.76
C MET A 1 -48.27 -47.02 16.71
N GLY A 2 -47.88 -46.06 17.57
CA GLY A 2 -46.50 -45.54 17.79
C GLY A 2 -46.01 -44.51 16.76
N ALA A 3 -46.34 -43.22 16.84
CA ALA A 3 -45.88 -42.15 17.75
C ALA A 3 -44.42 -41.71 17.53
N VAL A 4 -44.28 -40.57 16.84
CA VAL A 4 -43.08 -39.74 16.65
C VAL A 4 -42.68 -39.11 17.98
N ALA A 5 -41.38 -39.10 18.31
CA ALA A 5 -40.85 -38.31 19.43
C ALA A 5 -39.62 -37.51 19.00
N LEU A 6 -39.83 -36.20 18.94
CA LEU A 6 -38.84 -35.14 18.76
C LEU A 6 -37.92 -35.08 19.99
N PHE A 7 -36.61 -35.17 19.79
CA PHE A 7 -35.64 -34.92 20.85
C PHE A 7 -35.38 -33.41 20.99
N ARG A 8 -35.93 -32.84 22.06
CA ARG A 8 -35.48 -31.58 22.68
C ARG A 8 -34.15 -31.82 23.38
N ILE A 9 -33.14 -30.99 23.12
CA ILE A 9 -31.95 -30.86 23.99
C ILE A 9 -32.06 -29.52 24.74
N PRO A 10 -32.10 -29.51 26.07
CA PRO A 10 -32.03 -28.28 26.86
C PRO A 10 -30.58 -27.83 27.07
N ALA A 11 -30.40 -26.51 27.06
CA ALA A 11 -29.20 -25.84 27.54
C ALA A 11 -28.95 -26.20 29.01
N LYS A 12 -27.67 -26.40 29.39
CA LYS A 12 -27.26 -26.39 30.79
C LYS A 12 -26.04 -25.52 30.98
N THR A 13 -26.25 -24.59 31.88
CA THR A 13 -25.43 -23.50 32.36
C THR A 13 -24.24 -23.95 33.19
N CYS A 14 -23.32 -22.98 33.28
CA CYS A 14 -22.18 -22.82 34.18
C CYS A 14 -22.43 -23.26 35.65
N GLY A 15 -21.37 -23.72 36.30
CA GLY A 15 -21.26 -23.98 37.75
C GLY A 15 -20.03 -24.87 37.98
N GLN A 16 -18.84 -24.30 38.16
CA GLN A 16 -18.25 -23.99 39.49
C GLN A 16 -18.27 -25.19 40.44
N GLY A 17 -17.07 -25.74 40.69
CA GLY A 17 -16.76 -26.66 41.78
C GLY A 17 -15.45 -26.23 42.41
N GLU A 18 -15.50 -26.00 43.72
CA GLU A 18 -14.50 -25.39 44.60
C GLU A 18 -13.17 -26.17 44.73
N ALA A 19 -12.15 -25.41 45.12
CA ALA A 19 -10.88 -25.85 45.75
C ALA A 19 -11.16 -26.47 47.15
N PRO A 20 -10.21 -26.78 48.08
CA PRO A 20 -8.76 -26.47 48.11
C PRO A 20 -7.85 -27.51 48.81
N HIS A 21 -6.59 -27.68 48.39
CA HIS A 21 -5.55 -28.14 49.34
C HIS A 21 -4.23 -27.41 49.10
N VAL A 22 -3.74 -26.89 50.21
CA VAL A 22 -2.69 -25.90 50.39
C VAL A 22 -1.32 -26.57 50.32
N TRP A 23 -0.38 -25.98 49.59
CA TRP A 23 1.01 -25.96 50.03
C TRP A 23 1.58 -24.56 49.78
N LYS A 24 1.95 -23.90 50.88
CA LYS A 24 2.70 -22.65 50.86
C LYS A 24 4.15 -22.98 50.48
N ALA A 25 4.71 -22.21 49.55
CA ALA A 25 6.11 -21.79 49.63
C ALA A 25 6.23 -20.40 49.00
N ALA A 26 6.75 -19.47 49.79
CA ALA A 26 6.99 -18.10 49.42
C ALA A 26 8.07 -18.03 48.32
N SER A 27 7.82 -17.21 47.30
CA SER A 27 8.85 -16.55 46.52
C SER A 27 8.25 -15.24 45.99
N THR A 28 8.63 -14.15 46.65
CA THR A 28 8.39 -12.80 46.13
C THR A 28 9.28 -12.59 44.91
N GLN A 29 8.68 -12.65 43.73
CA GLN A 29 9.22 -11.99 42.54
C GLN A 29 8.10 -11.12 41.96
N GLY A 30 8.24 -9.81 42.17
CA GLY A 30 7.45 -8.84 41.44
C GLY A 30 7.82 -8.92 39.98
N VAL A 31 6.90 -9.40 39.16
CA VAL A 31 7.06 -9.34 37.70
C VAL A 31 6.43 -8.03 37.25
N ALA A 32 7.31 -7.09 36.91
CA ALA A 32 6.96 -5.87 36.21
C ALA A 32 6.10 -6.20 34.99
N ALA A 33 5.08 -5.36 34.76
CA ALA A 33 4.27 -5.37 33.56
C ALA A 33 5.16 -5.50 32.30
N PRO A 34 4.77 -6.29 31.28
CA PRO A 34 5.48 -6.21 30.02
C PRO A 34 5.28 -4.79 29.48
N ALA A 35 6.40 -4.07 29.41
CA ALA A 35 6.51 -2.85 28.63
C ALA A 35 6.00 -3.14 27.22
N GLY A 36 5.17 -2.22 26.71
CA GLY A 36 4.57 -2.31 25.40
C GLY A 36 5.58 -2.76 24.35
N SER A 37 5.12 -3.68 23.51
CA SER A 37 5.74 -4.00 22.23
C SER A 37 6.01 -2.69 21.50
N ARG A 38 7.26 -2.19 21.57
CA ARG A 38 7.80 -1.40 20.48
C ARG A 38 7.92 -2.38 19.33
N GLU A 39 6.87 -2.44 18.52
CA GLU A 39 7.00 -2.83 17.13
C GLU A 39 8.16 -2.00 16.58
N LYS A 40 9.32 -2.63 16.42
CA LYS A 40 10.28 -2.17 15.44
C LYS A 40 9.57 -2.36 14.11
N THR A 41 8.74 -1.39 13.74
CA THR A 41 8.42 -1.16 12.34
C THR A 41 9.77 -0.90 11.70
N GLY A 42 10.39 -1.94 11.14
CA GLY A 42 11.51 -1.76 10.24
C GLY A 42 11.04 -0.73 9.24
N HIS A 43 11.71 0.43 9.19
CA HIS A 43 11.41 1.42 8.17
C HIS A 43 11.60 0.70 6.85
N SER A 44 10.48 0.32 6.22
CA SER A 44 10.48 -0.17 4.86
C SER A 44 11.27 0.86 4.08
N GLN A 45 12.43 0.46 3.57
CA GLN A 45 13.27 1.30 2.72
C GLN A 45 12.60 1.41 1.36
N ARG A 46 11.30 1.74 1.34
CA ARG A 46 10.43 1.71 0.19
C ARG A 46 9.45 2.85 0.27
N VAL A 47 9.02 3.32 -0.88
CA VAL A 47 7.91 4.25 -1.00
C VAL A 47 6.67 3.62 -0.35
N PRO A 48 6.01 4.30 0.61
CA PRO A 48 4.80 3.79 1.23
C PRO A 48 3.68 3.48 0.23
N ASP A 49 3.06 2.32 0.38
CA ASP A 49 1.87 1.92 -0.35
C ASP A 49 0.72 2.91 -0.14
N GLY A 50 -0.07 3.12 -1.19
CA GLY A 50 -1.26 3.97 -1.16
C GLY A 50 -1.35 4.94 -2.33
N SER A 51 -2.36 5.80 -2.26
CA SER A 51 -2.62 6.86 -3.24
C SER A 51 -1.80 8.09 -2.92
N TRP A 52 -0.94 8.51 -3.84
CA TRP A 52 -0.19 9.75 -3.81
C TRP A 52 -0.81 10.71 -4.83
N GLY A 53 -1.46 11.78 -4.36
CA GLY A 53 -2.15 12.73 -5.23
C GLY A 53 -1.39 14.05 -5.35
N GLY A 54 -1.29 14.58 -6.56
CA GLY A 54 -0.69 15.88 -6.86
C GLY A 54 -1.53 16.70 -7.84
N ARG A 55 -0.97 17.81 -8.29
CA ARG A 55 -1.52 18.55 -9.44
C ARG A 55 -1.11 17.81 -10.71
N ASP A 56 -2.06 17.51 -11.58
CA ASP A 56 -1.87 16.83 -12.87
C ASP A 56 -1.30 15.40 -12.79
N VAL A 57 -1.26 14.81 -11.58
CA VAL A 57 -0.76 13.45 -11.35
C VAL A 57 -1.51 12.74 -10.23
N LEU A 58 -1.70 11.43 -10.42
CA LEU A 58 -2.01 10.47 -9.38
C LEU A 58 -1.01 9.32 -9.48
N MET A 59 -0.46 8.86 -8.36
CA MET A 59 0.37 7.65 -8.31
C MET A 59 -0.18 6.68 -7.27
N GLU A 60 -0.55 5.48 -7.70
CA GLU A 60 -1.03 4.39 -6.84
C GLU A 60 0.11 3.41 -6.62
N VAL A 61 0.67 3.41 -5.40
CA VAL A 61 1.78 2.52 -5.00
C VAL A 61 1.22 1.28 -4.33
N ARG A 62 1.72 0.11 -4.74
CA ARG A 62 1.42 -1.22 -4.20
C ARG A 62 2.72 -1.99 -4.05
N GLU A 63 2.68 -3.11 -3.32
CA GLU A 63 3.82 -4.02 -3.17
C GLU A 63 4.51 -4.41 -4.49
N GLY A 64 3.74 -4.61 -5.57
CA GLY A 64 4.23 -5.02 -6.88
C GLY A 64 4.66 -3.89 -7.83
N GLY A 65 4.62 -2.63 -7.39
CA GLY A 65 4.96 -1.47 -8.21
C GLY A 65 3.92 -0.36 -8.15
N ALA A 66 3.94 0.54 -9.12
CA ALA A 66 3.08 1.71 -9.13
C ALA A 66 2.39 1.96 -10.47
N LYS A 67 1.17 2.48 -10.39
CA LYS A 67 0.46 3.05 -11.54
C LYS A 67 0.48 4.56 -11.43
N ILE A 68 0.87 5.24 -12.48
CA ILE A 68 0.96 6.70 -12.55
C ILE A 68 -0.06 7.16 -13.59
N GLU A 69 -0.98 8.02 -13.21
CA GLU A 69 -1.99 8.60 -14.09
C GLU A 69 -1.68 10.07 -14.33
N LEU A 70 -1.61 10.45 -15.60
CA LEU A 70 -1.43 11.81 -16.10
C LEU A 70 -2.63 12.19 -16.97
N ALA A 71 -2.70 13.46 -17.38
CA ALA A 71 -3.83 13.98 -18.14
C ALA A 71 -4.04 13.23 -19.47
N CYS A 72 -2.99 13.05 -20.27
CA CYS A 72 -3.04 12.33 -21.56
C CYS A 72 -2.13 11.10 -21.58
N ALA A 73 -1.83 10.51 -20.43
CA ALA A 73 -0.90 9.39 -20.38
C ALA A 73 -1.05 8.60 -19.09
N ARG A 74 -0.42 7.42 -19.08
CA ARG A 74 -0.19 6.63 -17.87
C ARG A 74 1.20 6.02 -17.86
N GLY A 75 1.73 5.80 -16.67
CA GLY A 75 2.98 5.09 -16.42
C GLY A 75 2.73 3.86 -15.56
N LEU A 76 3.54 2.82 -15.74
CA LEU A 76 3.55 1.62 -14.92
C LEU A 76 4.98 1.32 -14.51
N THR A 77 5.20 1.01 -13.23
CA THR A 77 6.47 0.46 -12.73
C THR A 77 6.21 -0.92 -12.15
N GLU A 78 7.18 -1.81 -12.24
CA GLU A 78 7.12 -3.15 -11.68
C GLU A 78 8.11 -3.30 -10.54
N GLY A 79 7.74 -4.12 -9.56
CA GLY A 79 8.53 -4.33 -8.36
C GLY A 79 8.42 -3.18 -7.36
N ALA A 80 8.82 -3.46 -6.14
CA ALA A 80 8.73 -2.49 -5.06
C ALA A 80 9.68 -1.30 -5.31
N ILE A 81 9.23 -0.08 -5.01
CA ILE A 81 10.04 1.12 -5.21
C ILE A 81 10.89 1.35 -3.97
N GLU A 82 12.12 0.84 -4.00
CA GLU A 82 13.08 0.98 -2.91
C GLU A 82 13.62 2.42 -2.82
N LEU A 83 13.71 2.93 -1.59
CA LEU A 83 14.30 4.21 -1.24
C LEU A 83 15.77 4.01 -0.86
N GLU A 84 16.60 4.94 -1.29
CA GLU A 84 17.95 5.10 -0.77
C GLU A 84 17.92 5.74 0.63
N LYS A 85 19.07 5.76 1.30
CA LYS A 85 19.21 6.25 2.69
C LYS A 85 18.81 7.72 2.86
N ASP A 86 18.88 8.51 1.80
CA ASP A 86 18.54 9.93 1.77
C ASP A 86 17.08 10.20 1.37
N GLY A 87 16.29 9.13 1.22
CA GLY A 87 14.89 9.16 0.79
C GLY A 87 14.70 9.29 -0.72
N SER A 88 15.77 9.29 -1.52
CA SER A 88 15.67 9.29 -2.97
C SER A 88 15.28 7.91 -3.51
N PHE A 89 14.76 7.85 -4.73
CA PHE A 89 14.55 6.59 -5.43
C PHE A 89 14.72 6.77 -6.93
N GLN A 90 14.96 5.64 -7.58
CA GLN A 90 14.97 5.54 -9.02
C GLN A 90 14.39 4.18 -9.43
N VAL A 91 13.40 4.19 -10.31
CA VAL A 91 12.78 2.98 -10.84
C VAL A 91 12.48 3.15 -12.33
N VAL A 92 12.55 2.05 -13.07
CA VAL A 92 12.19 2.01 -14.49
C VAL A 92 10.78 1.48 -14.67
N GLY A 93 10.17 1.80 -15.81
CA GLY A 93 8.81 1.41 -16.12
C GLY A 93 8.45 1.62 -17.58
N SER A 94 7.15 1.58 -17.85
CA SER A 94 6.56 1.76 -19.16
C SER A 94 5.65 2.98 -19.17
N TYR A 95 5.81 3.84 -20.18
CA TYR A 95 4.97 5.01 -20.42
C TYR A 95 4.06 4.76 -21.62
N PHE A 96 2.77 5.02 -21.46
CA PHE A 96 1.76 4.85 -22.50
C PHE A 96 1.14 6.21 -22.78
N GLN A 97 1.37 6.71 -24.00
CA GLN A 97 0.75 7.94 -24.46
C GLN A 97 -0.72 7.67 -24.80
N GLU A 98 -1.64 8.28 -24.06
CA GLU A 98 -3.06 8.25 -24.39
C GLU A 98 -3.35 9.32 -25.45
N ARG A 99 -4.24 8.99 -26.39
CA ARG A 99 -4.65 9.88 -27.48
C ARG A 99 -6.15 10.17 -27.38
N PRO A 100 -6.59 11.38 -27.77
CA PRO A 100 -8.01 11.66 -27.87
C PRO A 100 -8.64 10.89 -29.03
N GLY A 101 -9.90 10.48 -28.85
CA GLY A 101 -10.70 9.78 -29.85
C GLY A 101 -10.84 8.27 -29.64
N PRO A 102 -11.64 7.58 -30.48
CA PRO A 102 -11.89 6.15 -30.34
C PRO A 102 -10.61 5.35 -30.55
N GLN A 103 -10.18 4.66 -29.50
CA GLN A 103 -9.13 3.64 -29.58
C GLN A 103 -9.80 2.32 -29.93
N ARG A 104 -9.24 1.54 -30.87
CA ARG A 104 -9.79 0.22 -31.17
C ARG A 104 -9.60 -0.68 -29.97
N GLU A 105 -10.61 -1.50 -29.68
CA GLU A 105 -10.50 -2.52 -28.65
C GLU A 105 -9.33 -3.46 -29.00
N GLY A 106 -8.35 -3.57 -28.09
CA GLY A 106 -7.11 -4.34 -28.30
C GLY A 106 -5.93 -3.57 -28.92
N GLU A 107 -6.11 -2.32 -29.36
CA GLU A 107 -5.02 -1.45 -29.81
C GLU A 107 -4.44 -0.73 -28.60
N GLU A 108 -3.50 -1.33 -27.87
CA GLU A 108 -2.81 -0.66 -26.77
C GLU A 108 -1.69 0.24 -27.31
N PRO A 109 -1.47 1.46 -26.76
CA PRO A 109 -0.37 2.31 -27.21
C PRO A 109 0.95 1.58 -27.02
N GLU A 110 1.85 1.71 -27.98
CA GLU A 110 3.19 1.15 -27.86
C GLU A 110 3.89 1.75 -26.62
N PRO A 111 4.37 0.92 -25.67
CA PRO A 111 5.01 1.41 -24.47
C PRO A 111 6.37 2.02 -24.79
N ARG A 112 6.65 3.18 -24.20
CA ARG A 112 7.97 3.81 -24.22
C ARG A 112 8.69 3.57 -22.89
N PRO A 113 10.03 3.40 -22.86
CA PRO A 113 10.76 3.20 -21.62
C PRO A 113 10.71 4.46 -20.76
N LEU A 114 10.29 4.30 -19.50
CA LEU A 114 10.13 5.36 -18.52
C LEU A 114 11.17 5.20 -17.42
N ARG A 115 11.79 6.30 -17.03
CA ARG A 115 12.56 6.44 -15.80
C ARG A 115 11.83 7.38 -14.86
N CYS A 116 11.53 6.87 -13.67
CA CYS A 116 10.97 7.64 -12.57
C CYS A 116 12.07 7.88 -11.56
N THR A 117 12.31 9.15 -11.21
CA THR A 117 13.19 9.54 -10.11
C THR A 117 12.41 10.35 -9.12
N GLY A 118 12.75 10.29 -7.85
CA GLY A 118 12.07 11.12 -6.87
C GLY A 118 12.71 11.11 -5.50
N ARG A 119 12.11 11.87 -4.61
CA ARG A 119 12.49 11.93 -3.20
C ARG A 119 11.25 11.95 -2.32
N VAL A 120 11.26 11.15 -1.26
CA VAL A 120 10.18 11.08 -0.29
C VAL A 120 10.63 11.70 1.04
N GLU A 121 9.89 12.69 1.49
CA GLU A 121 10.08 13.36 2.78
C GLU A 121 8.76 13.27 3.58
N GLY A 122 8.69 12.29 4.48
CA GLY A 122 7.48 12.00 5.25
C GLY A 122 6.31 11.58 4.37
N LYS A 123 5.33 12.47 4.18
CA LYS A 123 4.14 12.23 3.32
C LYS A 123 4.19 12.98 2.00
N GLN A 124 5.26 13.71 1.72
CA GLN A 124 5.43 14.45 0.48
C GLN A 124 6.44 13.73 -0.41
N MET A 125 6.20 13.78 -1.71
CA MET A 125 7.07 13.22 -2.74
C MET A 125 7.29 14.25 -3.84
N GLU A 126 8.54 14.42 -4.24
CA GLU A 126 8.89 14.99 -5.54
C GLU A 126 9.14 13.85 -6.52
N LEU A 127 8.48 13.89 -7.67
CA LEU A 127 8.55 12.84 -8.70
C LEU A 127 8.84 13.49 -10.05
N THR A 128 9.89 13.03 -10.72
CA THR A 128 10.23 13.39 -12.10
C THR A 128 10.08 12.17 -12.99
N LEU A 129 9.43 12.37 -14.13
CA LEU A 129 9.19 11.35 -15.15
C LEU A 129 9.97 11.70 -16.41
N ARG A 130 10.80 10.77 -16.90
CA ARG A 130 11.62 10.96 -18.10
C ARG A 130 11.55 9.75 -19.02
N LEU A 131 11.46 10.00 -20.32
CA LEU A 131 11.47 8.95 -21.34
C LEU A 131 12.91 8.60 -21.70
N GLU A 132 13.31 7.34 -21.58
CA GLU A 132 14.73 6.95 -21.74
C GLU A 132 15.19 6.95 -23.19
N ASP A 133 14.28 6.69 -24.12
CA ASP A 133 14.52 6.63 -25.56
C ASP A 133 14.89 8.00 -26.17
N THR A 134 14.40 9.08 -25.58
CA THR A 134 14.52 10.45 -26.09
C THR A 134 15.16 11.40 -25.09
N GLN A 135 15.30 10.99 -23.82
CA GLN A 135 15.71 11.83 -22.70
C GLN A 135 14.78 13.01 -22.41
N GLU A 136 13.56 12.98 -22.97
CA GLU A 136 12.53 13.98 -22.75
C GLU A 136 11.97 13.88 -21.32
N GLU A 137 11.93 14.99 -20.60
CA GLU A 137 11.23 15.09 -19.32
C GLU A 137 9.73 15.30 -19.57
N VAL A 138 8.92 14.34 -19.14
CA VAL A 138 7.45 14.43 -19.20
C VAL A 138 6.95 15.46 -18.19
N GLY A 139 7.57 15.51 -17.02
CA GLY A 139 7.32 16.54 -16.01
C GLY A 139 7.86 16.19 -14.64
N THR A 140 7.83 17.20 -13.77
CA THR A 140 8.15 17.09 -12.35
C THR A 140 6.93 17.50 -11.51
N PHE A 141 6.59 16.68 -10.52
CA PHE A 141 5.35 16.77 -9.77
C PHE A 141 5.61 16.68 -8.28
N THR A 142 4.76 17.36 -7.50
CA THR A 142 4.68 17.18 -6.05
C THR A 142 3.43 16.40 -5.70
N LEU A 143 3.60 15.29 -4.99
CA LEU A 143 2.51 14.42 -4.55
C LEU A 143 2.48 14.36 -3.03
N VAL A 144 1.29 14.11 -2.49
CA VAL A 144 1.07 13.91 -1.05
C VAL A 144 0.31 12.60 -0.84
N LEU A 145 0.82 11.76 0.07
CA LEU A 145 0.19 10.50 0.45
C LEU A 145 -1.20 10.75 1.06
N GLY A 146 -2.21 10.08 0.50
CA GLY A 146 -3.62 10.19 0.88
C GLY A 146 -4.34 11.43 0.34
N GLN A 147 -3.66 12.31 -0.40
CA GLN A 147 -4.29 13.47 -1.01
C GLN A 147 -5.04 13.05 -2.29
N ALA A 148 -6.22 13.64 -2.50
CA ALA A 148 -6.94 13.48 -3.77
C ALA A 148 -6.18 14.18 -4.91
N PRO A 149 -6.10 13.57 -6.11
CA PRO A 149 -5.44 14.19 -7.25
C PRO A 149 -6.26 15.34 -7.82
N ARG A 150 -5.57 16.35 -8.36
CA ARG A 150 -6.18 17.38 -9.22
C ARG A 150 -5.83 17.04 -10.66
N LEU A 151 -6.46 15.98 -11.15
CA LEU A 151 -6.19 15.40 -12.46
C LEU A 151 -7.44 15.47 -13.34
N ARG A 152 -7.28 15.92 -14.58
CA ARG A 152 -8.31 15.87 -15.61
C ARG A 152 -7.77 15.13 -16.82
N LYS A 153 -8.44 14.05 -17.21
CA LYS A 153 -8.09 13.31 -18.42
C LYS A 153 -8.33 14.14 -19.68
N CYS A 154 -7.52 13.90 -20.70
CA CYS A 154 -7.62 14.54 -21.99
C CYS A 154 -8.91 14.11 -22.70
N ARG A 155 -9.46 15.04 -23.48
CA ARG A 155 -10.69 14.86 -24.25
C ARG A 155 -10.35 14.67 -25.72
#